data_AF-A0A182QTV8-F1
#
_entry.id   AF-A0A182QTV8-F1
#
_cell.length_a   1.000
_cell.length_b   1.000
_cell.length_c   1.000
_cell.angle_alpha   90.00
_cell.angle_beta   90.00
_cell.angle_gamma   90.00
#
_symmetry.space_group_name_H-M   'P 1'
#
loop_
_entity.id
_entity.type
_entity.pdbx_description
1 polymer ?
#
loop_
_entity_poly.entity_id
_entity_poly.type
_entity_poly.pdbx_seq_one_letter_code
_entity_poly.pdbx_strand_id
1 'polypeptide(L)'
;MLIRSELFAPNHNEMDVTKPPPPLIDDSFPHPTLLEQLRIFDEQIVHQFLSKFIVENVPAKSKCSSDALDISFHRHNLHEALQILENLKHSKHIMDELLKANDEHDTKWQNELERTEHLKAKLLSLLEPFEDEQIMKKLSLKLAVRRKKRAWQKRRNERLKNQRKTDEAARQQRLREISSWEDEWKEKLKQERIARTELQTKTAVLNDVRRRKARAKRFLTRFEKSLFLYRQRHFADATPTTEPQTLERFEKKMHSLIAEWRGKLNECVREEKNLKDELNRQSAVNEGRRRENRWRKALFGTAAATGGQRIGNRSQEDCWHELVTVRSAWDQFSVAPVVASKGNNSASGTSSVAPATWIMPPDQPQPEWAMYREPKKIKTRKPIDTTSNYDATF
;
A
#
# COMPACT_ATOMS: atom_id res chain seq x y z
N MET A 1 10.07 -55.37 44.27
CA MET A 1 9.29 -56.61 44.45
C MET A 1 7.82 -56.20 44.35
N LEU A 2 6.94 -56.72 43.49
CA LEU A 2 6.88 -57.95 42.72
C LEU A 2 5.99 -57.69 41.48
N ILE A 3 6.24 -58.49 40.44
CA ILE A 3 5.77 -58.42 39.06
C ILE A 3 4.42 -59.15 38.89
N ARG A 4 3.58 -58.70 37.94
CA ARG A 4 2.69 -59.51 37.08
C ARG A 4 2.23 -58.64 35.90
N SER A 5 2.74 -58.77 34.68
CA SER A 5 2.62 -59.86 33.68
C SER A 5 1.26 -59.94 32.99
N GLU A 6 1.29 -59.48 31.74
CA GLU A 6 0.58 -59.96 30.54
C GLU A 6 -0.94 -59.77 30.42
N LEU A 7 -1.37 -59.27 29.25
CA LEU A 7 -2.15 -60.06 28.29
C LEU A 7 -2.30 -59.29 26.97
N PHE A 8 -1.98 -60.00 25.88
CA PHE A 8 -2.13 -59.60 24.49
C PHE A 8 -3.56 -59.90 23.99
N ALA A 9 -3.92 -59.17 22.93
CA ALA A 9 -4.94 -59.45 21.92
C ALA A 9 -6.39 -58.99 22.19
N PRO A 10 -7.23 -58.95 21.14
CA PRO A 10 -7.10 -58.15 19.92
C PRO A 10 -8.40 -57.35 19.70
N ASN A 11 -8.43 -56.30 18.87
CA ASN A 11 -9.71 -55.90 18.27
C ASN A 11 -9.54 -55.18 16.94
N HIS A 12 -10.08 -55.84 15.92
CA HIS A 12 -10.47 -55.24 14.65
C HIS A 12 -11.31 -53.99 14.92
N ASN A 13 -10.85 -52.83 14.46
CA ASN A 13 -11.77 -51.73 14.22
C ASN A 13 -12.27 -51.84 12.78
N GLU A 14 -13.51 -52.31 12.70
CA GLU A 14 -14.43 -52.14 11.59
C GLU A 14 -14.33 -50.71 11.03
N MET A 15 -14.22 -50.61 9.71
CA MET A 15 -14.44 -49.33 9.03
C MET A 15 -15.93 -48.99 9.10
N ASP A 16 -16.29 -48.20 10.11
CA ASP A 16 -17.57 -47.54 10.19
C ASP A 16 -17.67 -46.47 9.08
N VAL A 17 -18.37 -46.81 8.00
CA VAL A 17 -18.54 -45.99 6.79
C VAL A 17 -19.58 -44.86 6.98
N THR A 18 -20.01 -44.58 8.22
CA THR A 18 -21.02 -43.53 8.48
C THR A 18 -20.48 -42.21 9.04
N LYS A 19 -19.16 -42.07 9.24
CA LYS A 19 -18.56 -40.79 9.65
C LYS A 19 -18.04 -39.99 8.44
N PRO A 20 -18.43 -38.70 8.29
CA PRO A 20 -17.82 -37.84 7.28
C PRO A 20 -16.31 -37.72 7.57
N PRO A 21 -15.46 -37.62 6.52
CA PRO A 21 -14.02 -37.46 6.72
C PRO A 21 -13.76 -36.22 7.60
N PRO A 22 -12.75 -36.28 8.51
CA PRO A 22 -12.41 -35.12 9.32
C PRO A 22 -12.09 -33.93 8.40
N PRO A 23 -12.53 -32.71 8.75
CA PRO A 23 -12.26 -31.54 7.94
C PRO A 23 -10.75 -31.41 7.73
N LEU A 24 -10.34 -31.12 6.49
CA LEU A 24 -8.96 -30.76 6.18
C LEU A 24 -8.54 -29.64 7.15
N ILE A 25 -7.53 -29.93 7.95
CA ILE A 25 -6.90 -28.95 8.83
C ILE A 25 -6.37 -27.84 7.93
N ASP A 26 -6.92 -26.65 8.12
CA ASP A 26 -6.50 -25.42 7.48
C ASP A 26 -5.16 -25.00 8.08
N ASP A 27 -4.06 -25.31 7.40
CA ASP A 27 -2.67 -24.94 7.75
C ASP A 27 -2.40 -23.42 7.60
N SER A 28 -3.43 -22.58 7.47
CA SER A 28 -3.29 -21.14 7.24
C SER A 28 -2.97 -20.32 8.50
N PHE A 29 -2.78 -20.96 9.67
CA PHE A 29 -2.38 -20.30 10.91
C PHE A 29 -1.19 -21.01 11.56
N PRO A 30 -0.18 -20.28 12.08
CA PRO A 30 0.94 -20.93 12.74
C PRO A 30 0.42 -21.73 13.92
N HIS A 31 0.68 -23.04 13.89
CA HIS A 31 0.29 -24.00 14.91
C HIS A 31 0.62 -23.45 16.31
N PRO A 32 -0.23 -23.63 17.35
CA PRO A 32 0.01 -23.09 18.70
C PRO A 32 1.40 -23.45 19.27
N THR A 33 1.95 -24.58 18.83
CA THR A 33 3.32 -25.02 19.13
C THR A 33 4.40 -24.06 18.61
N LEU A 34 4.24 -23.48 17.42
CA LEU A 34 5.16 -22.51 16.83
C LEU A 34 5.10 -21.17 17.59
N LEU A 35 3.91 -20.77 18.02
CA LEU A 35 3.74 -19.56 18.84
C LEU A 35 4.41 -19.71 20.21
N GLU A 36 4.28 -20.88 20.84
CA GLU A 36 4.97 -21.16 22.11
C GLU A 36 6.49 -21.22 21.94
N GLN A 37 6.98 -21.80 20.83
CA GLN A 37 8.41 -21.80 20.50
C GLN A 37 8.97 -20.38 20.29
N LEU A 38 8.23 -19.52 19.59
CA LEU A 38 8.58 -18.10 19.42
C LEU A 38 8.60 -17.37 20.77
N ARG A 39 7.62 -17.61 21.65
CA ARG A 39 7.59 -17.02 22.99
C ARG A 39 8.83 -17.41 23.81
N ILE A 40 9.19 -18.69 23.82
CA ILE A 40 10.36 -19.20 24.55
C ILE A 40 11.65 -18.59 23.97
N PHE A 41 11.75 -18.47 22.65
CA PHE A 41 12.91 -17.89 22.00
C PHE A 41 13.07 -16.39 22.33
N ASP A 42 11.97 -15.63 22.31
CA ASP A 42 11.96 -14.22 22.71
C ASP A 42 12.33 -14.04 24.18
N GLU A 43 11.80 -14.89 25.09
CA GLU A 43 12.15 -14.89 26.50
C GLU A 43 13.67 -15.12 26.71
N GLN A 44 14.27 -16.04 25.95
CA GLN A 44 15.71 -16.30 25.98
C GLN A 44 16.54 -15.11 25.50
N ILE A 45 16.11 -14.44 24.42
CA ILE A 45 16.78 -13.24 23.90
C ILE A 45 16.72 -12.11 24.94
N VAL A 46 15.55 -11.90 25.56
CA VAL A 46 15.38 -10.89 26.60
C VAL A 46 16.26 -11.20 27.81
N HIS A 47 16.33 -12.46 28.25
CA HIS A 47 17.21 -12.86 29.35
C HIS A 47 18.69 -12.67 29.01
N GLN A 48 19.10 -12.99 27.78
CA GLN A 48 20.47 -12.79 27.32
C GLN A 48 20.81 -11.30 27.21
N PHE A 49 19.87 -10.48 26.76
CA PHE A 49 20.02 -9.03 26.73
C PHE A 49 20.16 -8.46 28.14
N LEU A 50 19.26 -8.79 29.07
CA LEU A 50 19.30 -8.30 30.45
C LEU A 50 20.55 -8.74 31.19
N SER A 51 20.99 -10.00 31.04
CA SER A 51 22.22 -10.49 31.67
C SER A 51 23.47 -9.76 31.16
N LYS A 52 23.60 -9.54 29.85
CA LYS A 52 24.69 -8.74 29.28
C LYS A 52 24.62 -7.28 29.73
N PHE A 53 23.43 -6.69 29.73
CA PHE A 53 23.24 -5.28 30.06
C PHE A 53 23.50 -4.99 31.54
N ILE A 54 23.14 -5.90 32.45
CA ILE A 54 23.36 -5.74 33.90
C ILE A 54 24.83 -5.94 34.26
N VAL A 55 25.54 -6.86 33.61
CA VAL A 55 26.98 -7.11 33.87
C VAL A 55 27.85 -5.99 33.31
N GLU A 56 27.52 -5.43 32.13
CA GLU A 56 28.29 -4.33 31.52
C GLU A 56 27.92 -2.94 32.06
N ASN A 57 26.72 -2.75 32.65
CA ASN A 57 26.27 -1.46 33.17
C ASN A 57 26.08 -1.43 34.69
N VAL A 58 26.81 -2.23 35.47
CA VAL A 58 27.02 -1.87 36.88
C VAL A 58 27.78 -0.53 36.87
N PRO A 59 27.18 0.59 37.32
CA PRO A 59 27.91 1.84 37.36
C PRO A 59 29.07 1.64 38.33
N ALA A 60 30.29 1.56 37.81
CA ALA A 60 31.49 1.67 38.60
C ALA A 60 31.29 2.89 39.49
N LYS A 61 31.20 2.65 40.82
CA LYS A 61 30.90 3.65 41.84
C LYS A 61 31.54 4.96 41.41
N SER A 62 30.71 5.94 41.03
CA SER A 62 31.20 7.24 40.59
C SER A 62 32.08 7.74 41.73
N LYS A 63 33.39 7.83 41.49
CA LYS A 63 34.29 8.58 42.36
C LYS A 63 33.69 9.98 42.40
N CYS A 64 32.95 10.26 43.47
CA CYS A 64 32.56 11.61 43.83
C CYS A 64 33.87 12.29 44.19
N SER A 65 34.56 12.85 43.19
CA SER A 65 35.78 13.60 43.43
C SER A 65 35.35 14.83 44.23
N SER A 66 35.74 14.90 45.49
CA SER A 66 35.51 16.07 46.35
C SER A 66 36.16 17.34 45.79
N ASP A 67 37.00 17.23 44.75
CA ASP A 67 37.66 18.36 44.06
C ASP A 67 36.90 18.91 42.84
N ALA A 68 35.65 18.50 42.64
CA ALA A 68 34.88 18.97 41.50
C ALA A 68 34.40 20.42 41.70
N LEU A 69 35.23 21.40 41.33
CA LEU A 69 34.87 22.83 41.24
C LEU A 69 33.41 23.05 40.79
N ASP A 70 32.57 23.61 41.66
CA ASP A 70 31.16 23.80 41.37
C ASP A 70 30.89 25.13 40.66
N ILE A 71 30.34 25.06 39.45
CA ILE A 71 29.94 26.26 38.68
C ILE A 71 28.84 27.03 39.43
N SER A 72 27.94 26.36 40.15
CA SER A 72 26.83 27.03 40.84
C SER A 72 27.34 27.87 42.01
N PHE A 73 28.24 27.33 42.81
CA PHE A 73 28.94 28.03 43.88
C PHE A 73 29.64 29.31 43.39
N HIS A 74 30.54 29.20 42.39
CA HIS A 74 31.24 30.39 41.86
C HIS A 74 30.31 31.41 41.20
N ARG A 75 29.20 30.95 40.58
CA ARG A 75 28.17 31.86 40.06
C ARG A 75 27.46 32.63 41.18
N HIS A 76 27.21 32.00 42.31
CA HIS A 76 26.61 32.65 43.47
C HIS A 76 27.56 33.70 44.06
N ASN A 77 28.83 33.36 44.25
CA ASN A 77 29.85 34.30 44.75
C ASN A 77 29.99 35.53 43.84
N LEU A 78 29.97 35.35 42.51
CA LEU A 78 29.98 36.49 41.58
C LEU A 78 28.73 37.36 41.71
N HIS A 79 27.56 36.76 41.91
CA HIS A 79 26.33 37.51 42.10
C HIS A 79 26.34 38.29 43.42
N GLU A 80 26.84 37.69 44.50
CA GLU A 80 27.00 38.35 45.80
C GLU A 80 28.06 39.47 45.74
N ALA A 81 29.17 39.25 45.04
CA ALA A 81 30.19 40.27 44.80
C ALA A 81 29.63 41.47 44.03
N LEU A 82 28.77 41.24 43.02
CA LEU A 82 28.08 42.32 42.30
C LEU A 82 27.16 43.13 43.23
N GLN A 83 26.39 42.45 44.10
CA GLN A 83 25.54 43.12 45.09
C GLN A 83 26.35 43.94 46.11
N ILE A 84 27.48 43.41 46.59
CA ILE A 84 28.36 44.13 47.51
C ILE A 84 28.97 45.36 46.82
N LEU A 85 29.32 45.25 45.54
CA LEU A 85 29.84 46.37 44.76
C LEU A 85 28.80 47.48 44.58
N GLU A 86 27.52 47.14 44.40
CA GLU A 86 26.41 48.10 44.43
C GLU A 86 26.28 48.76 45.81
N ASN A 87 26.38 47.98 46.89
CA ASN A 87 26.31 48.49 48.27
C ASN A 87 27.48 49.41 48.62
N LEU A 88 28.68 49.14 48.11
CA LEU A 88 29.86 50.00 48.26
C LEU A 88 29.70 51.31 47.48
N LYS A 89 29.12 51.29 46.28
CA LYS A 89 28.79 52.52 45.54
C LYS A 89 27.79 53.38 46.30
N HIS A 90 26.76 52.76 46.87
CA HIS A 90 25.78 53.47 47.69
C HIS A 90 26.43 54.07 48.94
N SER A 91 27.29 53.30 49.60
CA SER A 91 28.04 53.74 50.77
C SER A 91 28.95 54.93 50.49
N LYS A 92 29.63 54.91 49.33
CA LYS A 92 30.41 56.06 48.85
C LYS A 92 29.55 57.32 48.73
N HIS A 93 28.34 57.22 48.18
CA HIS A 93 27.45 58.38 48.09
C HIS A 93 27.01 58.92 49.45
N ILE A 94 26.71 58.04 50.41
CA ILE A 94 26.37 58.44 51.78
C ILE A 94 27.56 59.17 52.43
N MET A 95 28.77 58.64 52.28
CA MET A 95 29.97 59.34 52.76
C MET A 95 30.19 60.67 52.02
N ASP A 96 30.02 60.74 50.70
CA ASP A 96 30.14 62.04 49.99
C ASP A 96 29.10 63.09 50.46
N GLU A 97 27.93 62.66 50.94
CA GLU A 97 26.90 63.53 51.51
C GLU A 97 27.24 63.98 52.94
N LEU A 98 27.66 63.04 53.79
CA LEU A 98 28.05 63.34 55.18
C LEU A 98 29.29 64.25 55.23
N LEU A 99 30.21 64.12 54.27
CA LEU A 99 31.40 64.98 54.16
C LEU A 99 31.02 66.43 53.84
N LYS A 100 29.97 66.63 53.04
CA LYS A 100 29.45 67.97 52.71
C LYS A 100 28.65 68.60 53.85
N ALA A 101 28.12 67.78 54.77
CA ALA A 101 27.37 68.25 55.93
C ALA A 101 28.26 68.84 57.05
N ASN A 102 29.59 68.68 56.95
CA ASN A 102 30.61 69.29 57.83
C ASN A 102 30.49 68.90 59.32
N ASP A 103 30.01 67.68 59.60
CA ASP A 103 29.99 67.08 60.96
C ASP A 103 31.20 66.13 61.13
N GLU A 104 32.37 66.68 61.45
CA GLU A 104 33.63 65.91 61.59
C GLU A 104 33.64 64.94 62.80
N HIS A 105 32.61 64.94 63.65
CA HIS A 105 32.47 64.05 64.81
C HIS A 105 31.16 63.22 64.78
N ASP A 106 30.59 63.02 63.60
CA ASP A 106 29.36 62.24 63.49
C ASP A 106 29.64 60.74 63.67
N THR A 107 29.11 60.15 64.75
CA THR A 107 29.04 58.70 64.95
C THR A 107 28.54 57.95 63.71
N LYS A 108 27.69 58.59 62.86
CA LYS A 108 27.23 58.02 61.59
C LYS A 108 28.33 57.88 60.55
N TRP A 109 29.28 58.83 60.50
CA TRP A 109 30.44 58.75 59.61
C TRP A 109 31.29 57.52 59.96
N GLN A 110 31.60 57.36 61.24
CA GLN A 110 32.42 56.25 61.72
C GLN A 110 31.73 54.89 61.48
N ASN A 111 30.42 54.81 61.73
CA ASN A 111 29.64 53.59 61.46
C ASN A 111 29.61 53.23 59.96
N GLU A 112 29.47 54.23 59.08
CA GLU A 112 29.46 54.01 57.65
C GLU A 112 30.86 53.61 57.13
N LEU A 113 31.93 54.20 57.67
CA LEU A 113 33.30 53.82 57.39
C LEU A 113 33.57 52.35 57.78
N GLU A 114 33.19 51.92 58.98
CA GLU A 114 33.32 50.53 59.43
C GLU A 114 32.53 49.56 58.54
N ARG A 115 31.31 49.96 58.14
CA ARG A 115 30.49 49.19 57.19
C ARG A 115 31.17 49.06 55.83
N THR A 116 31.82 50.11 55.32
CA THR A 116 32.54 50.07 54.04
C THR A 116 33.73 49.13 54.08
N GLU A 117 34.52 49.17 55.15
CA GLU A 117 35.68 48.31 55.32
C GLU A 117 35.25 46.84 55.46
N HIS A 118 34.15 46.56 56.17
CA HIS A 118 33.57 45.21 56.21
C HIS A 118 33.13 44.72 54.83
N LEU A 119 32.40 45.55 54.07
CA LEU A 119 31.96 45.21 52.71
C LEU A 119 33.14 45.01 51.75
N LYS A 120 34.19 45.81 51.88
CA LYS A 120 35.43 45.69 51.10
C LYS A 120 36.17 44.41 51.42
N ALA A 121 36.33 44.06 52.70
CA ALA A 121 36.93 42.79 53.12
C ALA A 121 36.13 41.59 52.59
N LYS A 122 34.79 41.66 52.66
CA LYS A 122 33.91 40.63 52.12
C LYS A 122 33.97 40.54 50.59
N LEU A 123 34.12 41.66 49.88
CA LEU A 123 34.29 41.66 48.44
C LEU A 123 35.60 40.99 48.03
N LEU A 124 36.71 41.31 48.72
CA LEU A 124 38.01 40.72 48.45
C LEU A 124 38.00 39.21 48.70
N SER A 125 37.36 38.73 49.77
CA SER A 125 37.27 37.28 50.03
C SER A 125 36.42 36.54 49.00
N LEU A 126 35.39 37.17 48.43
CA LEU A 126 34.60 36.58 47.33
C LEU A 126 35.35 36.56 46.00
N LEU A 127 36.29 37.49 45.78
CA LEU A 127 37.08 37.62 44.55
C LEU A 127 38.38 36.80 44.56
N GLU A 128 38.95 36.51 45.73
CA GLU A 128 40.17 35.71 45.90
C GLU A 128 40.18 34.41 45.03
N PRO A 129 39.11 33.61 44.95
CA PRO A 129 39.13 32.39 44.14
C PRO A 129 39.23 32.63 42.62
N PHE A 130 38.93 33.85 42.15
CA PHE A 130 39.03 34.23 40.73
C PHE A 130 40.40 34.78 40.35
N GLU A 131 41.24 35.10 41.34
CA GLU A 131 42.63 35.51 41.13
C GLU A 131 43.53 34.28 40.84
N ASP A 132 43.14 33.08 41.30
CA ASP A 132 43.83 31.83 40.95
C ASP A 132 43.57 31.44 39.48
N GLU A 133 44.62 31.52 38.68
CA GLU A 133 44.62 31.15 37.27
C GLU A 133 44.20 29.68 37.03
N GLN A 134 44.49 28.78 37.98
CA GLN A 134 44.11 27.36 37.87
C GLN A 134 42.60 27.17 38.04
N ILE A 135 41.98 27.90 38.97
CA ILE A 135 40.52 27.88 39.16
C ILE A 135 39.83 28.42 37.91
N MET A 136 40.31 29.54 37.35
CA MET A 136 39.77 30.15 36.13
C MET A 136 39.91 29.23 34.90
N LYS A 137 41.07 28.59 34.71
CA LYS A 137 41.29 27.60 33.65
C LYS A 137 40.33 26.42 33.79
N LYS A 138 40.17 25.85 34.99
CA LYS A 138 39.23 24.74 35.24
C LYS A 138 37.77 25.15 35.03
N LEU A 139 37.37 26.35 35.45
CA LEU A 139 36.01 26.87 35.28
C LEU A 139 35.69 27.10 33.79
N SER A 140 36.61 27.70 33.04
CA SER A 140 36.44 27.93 31.59
C SER A 140 36.28 26.61 30.82
N LEU A 141 37.08 25.59 31.15
CA LEU A 141 36.97 24.26 30.56
C LEU A 141 35.61 23.62 30.86
N LYS A 142 35.16 23.66 32.13
CA LYS A 142 33.83 23.13 32.51
C LYS A 142 32.69 23.84 31.78
N LEU A 143 32.78 25.16 31.63
CA LEU A 143 31.81 25.95 30.87
C LEU A 143 31.82 25.58 29.38
N ALA A 144 33.00 25.40 28.77
CA ALA A 144 33.12 24.97 27.39
C ALA A 144 32.49 23.58 27.16
N VAL A 145 32.76 22.62 28.05
CA VAL A 145 32.14 21.28 28.01
C VAL A 145 30.62 21.39 28.14
N ARG A 146 30.11 22.20 29.07
CA ARG A 146 28.65 22.39 29.25
C ARG A 146 28.00 23.04 28.03
N ARG A 147 28.65 24.02 27.40
CA ARG A 147 28.20 24.65 26.15
C ARG A 147 28.14 23.63 25.02
N LYS A 148 29.20 22.82 24.83
CA LYS A 148 29.24 21.74 23.83
C LYS A 148 28.14 20.71 24.06
N LYS A 149 27.91 20.29 25.32
CA LYS A 149 26.83 19.36 25.70
C LYS A 149 25.45 19.93 25.36
N ARG A 150 25.17 21.18 25.74
CA ARG A 150 23.90 21.87 25.42
C ARG A 150 23.69 21.98 23.91
N ALA A 151 24.71 22.36 23.15
CA ALA A 151 24.63 22.47 21.69
C ALA A 151 24.34 21.12 21.04
N TRP A 152 25.00 20.05 21.50
CA TRP A 152 24.74 18.69 21.04
C TRP A 152 23.32 18.23 21.38
N GLN A 153 22.85 18.48 22.61
CA GLN A 153 21.49 18.15 23.04
C GLN A 153 20.44 18.88 22.19
N LYS A 154 20.66 20.17 21.90
CA LYS A 154 19.80 20.96 21.01
C LYS A 154 19.70 20.31 19.62
N ARG A 155 20.83 20.00 18.99
CA ARG A 155 20.88 19.33 17.67
C ARG A 155 20.25 17.94 17.70
N ARG A 156 20.41 17.17 18.78
CA ARG A 156 19.78 15.86 18.94
C ARG A 156 18.26 15.98 19.06
N ASN A 157 17.77 16.92 19.88
CA ASN A 157 16.34 17.14 20.07
C ASN A 157 15.67 17.65 18.80
N GLU A 158 16.32 18.54 18.04
CA GLU A 158 15.84 18.99 16.73
C GLU A 158 15.75 17.84 15.73
N ARG A 159 16.78 16.97 15.66
CA ARG A 159 16.74 15.76 14.81
C ARG A 159 15.59 14.83 15.19
N LEU A 160 15.41 14.54 16.48
CA LEU A 160 14.30 13.70 16.96
C LEU A 160 12.94 14.32 16.67
N LYS A 161 12.80 15.65 16.82
CA LYS A 161 11.56 16.36 16.47
C LYS A 161 11.24 16.25 14.98
N ASN A 162 12.24 16.43 14.12
CA ASN A 162 12.07 16.30 12.68
C ASN A 162 11.72 14.87 12.28
N GLN A 163 12.39 13.86 12.85
CA GLN A 163 12.10 12.46 12.61
C GLN A 163 10.66 12.10 13.01
N ARG A 164 10.20 12.53 14.20
CA ARG A 164 8.80 12.31 14.61
C ARG A 164 7.80 12.94 13.64
N LYS A 165 8.08 14.14 13.14
CA LYS A 165 7.23 14.80 12.14
C LYS A 165 7.21 14.04 10.81
N THR A 166 8.35 13.53 10.34
CA THR A 166 8.39 12.74 9.10
C THR A 166 7.65 11.42 9.25
N ASP A 167 7.81 10.76 10.40
CA ASP A 167 7.12 9.49 10.70
C ASP A 167 5.60 9.70 10.80
N GLU A 168 5.17 10.79 11.44
CA GLU A 168 3.76 11.15 11.53
C GLU A 168 3.16 11.49 10.15
N ALA A 169 3.88 12.24 9.31
CA ALA A 169 3.46 12.51 7.94
C ALA A 169 3.36 11.22 7.11
N ALA A 170 4.33 10.31 7.22
CA ALA A 170 4.30 9.02 6.54
C ALA A 170 3.13 8.15 7.02
N ARG A 171 2.83 8.16 8.33
CA ARG A 171 1.67 7.46 8.89
C ARG A 171 0.37 8.03 8.34
N GLN A 172 0.21 9.35 8.30
CA GLN A 172 -0.97 10.00 7.75
C GLN A 172 -1.15 9.67 6.26
N GLN A 173 -0.06 9.64 5.49
CA GLN A 173 -0.10 9.26 4.08
C GLN A 173 -0.58 7.82 3.89
N ARG A 174 -0.04 6.86 4.66
CA ARG A 174 -0.50 5.46 4.65
C ARG A 174 -1.97 5.32 5.04
N LEU A 175 -2.44 6.06 6.05
CA LEU A 175 -3.84 6.04 6.45
C LEU A 175 -4.77 6.54 5.33
N ARG A 176 -4.36 7.57 4.59
CA ARG A 176 -5.11 8.04 3.40
C ARG A 176 -5.14 7.00 2.29
N GLU A 177 -4.02 6.32 2.03
CA GLU A 177 -3.96 5.24 1.05
C GLU A 177 -4.88 4.07 1.43
N ILE A 178 -4.85 3.67 2.71
CA ILE A 178 -5.76 2.63 3.24
C ILE A 178 -7.22 3.06 3.04
N SER A 179 -7.58 4.29 3.42
CA SER A 179 -8.94 4.79 3.22
C SER A 179 -9.35 4.79 1.75
N SER A 180 -8.45 5.19 0.85
CA SER A 180 -8.70 5.15 -0.60
C SER A 180 -8.97 3.74 -1.07
N TRP A 181 -8.16 2.77 -0.63
CA TRP A 181 -8.36 1.36 -0.97
C TRP A 181 -9.67 0.81 -0.41
N GLU A 182 -10.04 1.15 0.82
CA GLU A 182 -11.32 0.76 1.41
C GLU A 182 -12.49 1.30 0.59
N ASP A 183 -12.43 2.55 0.14
CA ASP A 183 -13.48 3.16 -0.66
C ASP A 183 -13.56 2.54 -2.06
N GLU A 184 -12.42 2.29 -2.71
CA GLU A 184 -12.37 1.54 -3.96
C GLU A 184 -12.96 0.13 -3.83
N TRP A 185 -12.67 -0.57 -2.74
CA TRP A 185 -13.21 -1.90 -2.47
C TRP A 185 -14.72 -1.86 -2.20
N LYS A 186 -15.21 -0.89 -1.42
CA LYS A 186 -16.64 -0.67 -1.19
C LYS A 186 -17.37 -0.41 -2.50
N GLU A 187 -16.81 0.42 -3.37
CA GLU A 187 -17.40 0.72 -4.69
C GLU A 187 -17.40 -0.52 -5.60
N LYS A 188 -16.31 -1.29 -5.65
CA LYS A 188 -16.28 -2.58 -6.38
C LYS A 188 -17.35 -3.55 -5.88
N LEU A 189 -17.51 -3.68 -4.57
CA LEU A 189 -18.52 -4.54 -3.96
C LEU A 189 -19.94 -4.07 -4.29
N LYS A 190 -20.17 -2.74 -4.30
CA LYS A 190 -21.44 -2.14 -4.68
C LYS A 190 -21.75 -2.40 -6.16
N GLN A 191 -20.77 -2.23 -7.05
CA GLN A 191 -20.91 -2.54 -8.47
C GLN A 191 -21.22 -4.02 -8.70
N GLU A 192 -20.52 -4.91 -7.99
CA GLU A 192 -20.80 -6.35 -8.07
C GLU A 192 -22.22 -6.67 -7.57
N ARG A 193 -22.66 -6.05 -6.47
CA ARG A 193 -24.03 -6.22 -5.97
C ARG A 193 -25.05 -5.75 -7.00
N ILE A 194 -24.85 -4.59 -7.61
CA ILE A 194 -25.71 -4.06 -8.67
C ILE A 194 -25.75 -5.05 -9.85
N ALA A 195 -24.60 -5.52 -10.32
CA ALA A 195 -24.51 -6.50 -11.41
C ALA A 195 -25.22 -7.82 -11.07
N ARG A 196 -25.09 -8.32 -9.83
CA ARG A 196 -25.83 -9.51 -9.36
C ARG A 196 -27.34 -9.27 -9.37
N THR A 197 -27.80 -8.13 -8.87
CA THR A 197 -29.24 -7.79 -8.89
C THR A 197 -29.78 -7.64 -10.31
N GLU A 198 -29.01 -7.03 -11.22
CA GLU A 198 -29.37 -6.91 -12.64
C GLU A 198 -29.45 -8.29 -13.32
N LEU A 199 -28.50 -9.18 -13.02
CA LEU A 199 -28.52 -10.55 -13.52
C LEU A 199 -29.76 -11.32 -13.01
N GLN A 200 -30.09 -11.16 -11.73
CA GLN A 200 -31.27 -11.78 -11.12
C GLN A 200 -32.57 -11.25 -11.76
N THR A 201 -32.69 -9.94 -11.97
CA THR A 201 -33.88 -9.35 -12.59
C THR A 201 -34.04 -9.83 -14.04
N LYS A 202 -32.96 -9.85 -14.83
CA LYS A 202 -32.97 -10.39 -16.21
C LYS A 202 -33.34 -11.88 -16.24
N THR A 203 -32.85 -12.66 -15.28
CA THR A 203 -33.19 -14.09 -15.16
C THR A 203 -34.67 -14.28 -14.81
N ALA A 204 -35.23 -13.44 -13.93
CA ALA A 204 -36.64 -13.45 -13.60
C ALA A 204 -37.51 -13.13 -14.82
N VAL A 205 -37.15 -12.12 -15.62
CA VAL A 205 -37.83 -11.78 -16.88
C VAL A 205 -37.77 -12.95 -17.86
N LEU A 206 -36.61 -13.58 -18.03
CA LEU A 206 -36.46 -14.77 -18.90
C LEU A 206 -37.38 -15.91 -18.47
N ASN A 207 -37.56 -16.13 -17.17
CA ASN A 207 -38.48 -17.13 -16.65
C ASN A 207 -39.94 -16.78 -16.93
N ASP A 208 -40.34 -15.50 -16.85
CA ASP A 208 -41.67 -15.07 -17.27
C ASP A 208 -41.89 -15.27 -18.77
N VAL A 209 -40.92 -14.93 -19.62
CA VAL A 209 -40.98 -15.18 -21.06
C VAL A 209 -41.18 -16.66 -21.36
N ARG A 210 -40.46 -17.55 -20.66
CA ARG A 210 -40.66 -19.01 -20.78
C ARG A 210 -42.07 -19.43 -20.38
N ARG A 211 -42.64 -18.84 -19.32
CA ARG A 211 -44.04 -19.09 -18.93
C ARG A 211 -45.03 -18.58 -19.97
N ARG A 212 -44.83 -17.38 -20.52
CA ARG A 212 -45.65 -16.82 -21.63
C ARG A 212 -45.56 -17.71 -22.88
N LYS A 213 -44.36 -18.14 -23.27
CA LYS A 213 -44.12 -19.08 -24.37
C LYS A 213 -44.84 -20.41 -24.16
N ALA A 214 -44.75 -21.01 -22.97
CA ALA A 214 -45.45 -22.25 -22.65
C ALA A 214 -46.98 -22.08 -22.70
N ARG A 215 -47.50 -20.95 -22.20
CA ARG A 215 -48.93 -20.60 -22.30
C ARG A 215 -49.37 -20.48 -23.76
N ALA A 216 -48.63 -19.75 -24.59
CA ALA A 216 -48.94 -19.59 -26.02
C ALA A 216 -48.97 -20.94 -26.75
N LYS A 217 -47.99 -21.82 -26.49
CA LYS A 217 -48.01 -23.20 -27.03
C LYS A 217 -49.26 -23.97 -26.61
N ARG A 218 -49.65 -23.92 -25.32
CA ARG A 218 -50.86 -24.59 -24.83
C ARG A 218 -52.12 -24.08 -25.52
N PHE A 219 -52.26 -22.77 -25.73
CA PHE A 219 -53.39 -22.19 -26.45
C PHE A 219 -53.41 -22.60 -27.91
N LEU A 220 -52.26 -22.59 -28.60
CA LEU A 220 -52.16 -23.08 -29.98
C LEU A 220 -52.59 -24.53 -30.12
N THR A 221 -52.10 -25.42 -29.26
CA THR A 221 -52.51 -26.83 -29.25
C THR A 221 -54.01 -26.98 -29.00
N ARG A 222 -54.61 -26.14 -28.13
CA ARG A 222 -56.07 -26.14 -27.93
C ARG A 222 -56.82 -25.70 -29.18
N PHE A 223 -56.40 -24.63 -29.83
CA PHE A 223 -57.06 -24.16 -31.06
C PHE A 223 -56.93 -25.15 -32.21
N GLU A 224 -55.75 -25.74 -32.40
CA GLU A 224 -55.52 -26.78 -33.42
C GLU A 224 -56.36 -28.03 -33.13
N LYS A 225 -56.45 -28.46 -31.86
CA LYS A 225 -57.31 -29.58 -31.46
C LYS A 225 -58.80 -29.26 -31.64
N SER A 226 -59.25 -28.06 -31.30
CA SER A 226 -60.64 -27.63 -31.52
C SER A 226 -60.99 -27.59 -33.01
N LEU A 227 -60.09 -27.10 -33.86
CA LEU A 227 -60.26 -27.13 -35.32
C LEU A 227 -60.34 -28.57 -35.84
N PHE A 228 -59.43 -29.45 -35.37
CA PHE A 228 -59.43 -30.86 -35.75
C PHE A 228 -60.71 -31.59 -35.33
N LEU A 229 -61.14 -31.44 -34.07
CA LEU A 229 -62.37 -32.06 -33.56
C LEU A 229 -63.63 -31.54 -34.27
N TYR A 230 -63.66 -30.24 -34.59
CA TYR A 230 -64.78 -29.65 -35.32
C TYR A 230 -64.88 -30.19 -36.75
N ARG A 231 -63.74 -30.31 -37.45
CA ARG A 231 -63.66 -30.99 -38.76
C ARG A 231 -64.08 -32.45 -38.64
N GLN A 232 -63.53 -33.20 -37.68
CA GLN A 232 -63.84 -34.62 -37.50
C GLN A 232 -65.33 -34.86 -37.24
N ARG A 233 -65.98 -34.04 -36.40
CA ARG A 233 -67.42 -34.13 -36.16
C ARG A 233 -68.22 -33.83 -37.43
N HIS A 234 -67.86 -32.79 -38.17
CA HIS A 234 -68.57 -32.42 -39.40
C HIS A 234 -68.37 -33.41 -40.56
N PHE A 235 -67.26 -34.17 -40.58
CA PHE A 235 -67.04 -35.24 -41.57
C PHE A 235 -67.65 -36.59 -41.13
N ALA A 236 -67.86 -36.81 -39.83
CA ALA A 236 -68.49 -38.02 -39.28
C ALA A 236 -70.02 -37.94 -39.27
N ASP A 237 -70.59 -36.77 -38.96
CA ASP A 237 -72.03 -36.49 -39.02
C ASP A 237 -72.39 -36.06 -40.46
N ALA A 238 -72.49 -37.02 -41.38
CA ALA A 238 -72.97 -36.79 -42.75
C ALA A 238 -74.50 -36.55 -42.81
N THR A 239 -75.05 -35.73 -41.92
CA THR A 239 -76.44 -35.25 -41.97
C THR A 239 -76.47 -33.79 -42.44
N PRO A 240 -77.32 -33.44 -43.43
CA PRO A 240 -77.24 -32.18 -44.18
C PRO A 240 -77.85 -30.97 -43.45
N THR A 241 -77.70 -30.89 -42.12
CA THR A 241 -78.38 -29.86 -41.32
C THR A 241 -77.48 -28.67 -40.97
N THR A 242 -76.17 -28.75 -41.27
CA THR A 242 -75.24 -27.66 -40.97
C THR A 242 -74.93 -26.85 -42.22
N GLU A 243 -75.37 -25.59 -42.23
CA GLU A 243 -75.08 -24.60 -43.28
C GLU A 243 -73.56 -24.51 -43.54
N PRO A 244 -73.06 -24.75 -44.77
CA PRO A 244 -71.63 -24.73 -45.09
C PRO A 244 -70.96 -23.39 -44.77
N GLN A 245 -71.73 -22.29 -44.79
CA GLN A 245 -71.26 -20.96 -44.38
C GLN A 245 -70.84 -20.89 -42.90
N THR A 246 -71.43 -21.72 -42.02
CA THR A 246 -71.10 -21.73 -40.60
C THR A 246 -69.75 -22.40 -40.32
N LEU A 247 -69.43 -23.46 -41.07
CA LEU A 247 -68.14 -24.13 -41.04
C LEU A 247 -67.02 -23.18 -41.46
N GLU A 248 -67.17 -22.53 -42.61
CA GLU A 248 -66.16 -21.59 -43.13
C GLU A 248 -65.95 -20.40 -42.17
N ARG A 249 -67.02 -19.87 -41.57
CA ARG A 249 -66.91 -18.80 -40.56
C ARG A 249 -66.17 -19.25 -39.31
N PHE A 250 -66.40 -20.47 -38.83
CA PHE A 250 -65.68 -21.03 -37.68
C PHE A 250 -64.21 -21.25 -38.02
N GLU A 251 -63.90 -21.90 -39.15
CA GLU A 251 -62.53 -22.14 -39.57
C GLU A 251 -61.76 -20.83 -39.76
N LYS A 252 -62.35 -19.83 -40.41
CA LYS A 252 -61.73 -18.52 -40.61
C LYS A 252 -61.41 -17.83 -39.29
N LYS A 253 -62.33 -17.88 -38.31
CA LYS A 253 -62.09 -17.35 -36.95
C LYS A 253 -60.98 -18.11 -36.23
N MET A 254 -60.98 -19.44 -36.32
CA MET A 254 -59.96 -20.28 -35.70
C MET A 254 -58.57 -20.08 -36.31
N HIS A 255 -58.47 -19.96 -37.64
CA HIS A 255 -57.22 -19.63 -38.33
C HIS A 255 -56.70 -18.25 -37.93
N SER A 256 -57.59 -17.26 -37.77
CA SER A 256 -57.21 -15.93 -37.24
C SER A 256 -56.63 -16.02 -35.83
N LEU A 257 -57.27 -16.78 -34.93
CA LEU A 257 -56.76 -17.00 -33.56
C LEU A 257 -55.43 -17.74 -33.56
N ILE A 258 -55.28 -18.76 -34.40
CA ILE A 258 -54.01 -19.49 -34.55
C ILE A 258 -52.91 -18.56 -35.06
N ALA A 259 -53.19 -17.69 -36.03
CA ALA A 259 -52.22 -16.72 -36.55
C ALA A 259 -51.79 -15.71 -35.45
N GLU A 260 -52.74 -15.16 -34.69
CA GLU A 260 -52.46 -14.23 -33.60
C GLU A 260 -51.58 -14.87 -32.51
N TRP A 261 -51.93 -16.09 -32.08
CA TRP A 261 -51.16 -16.81 -31.06
C TRP A 261 -49.81 -17.33 -31.57
N ARG A 262 -49.67 -17.61 -32.88
CA ARG A 262 -48.37 -17.86 -33.53
C ARG A 262 -47.52 -16.59 -33.53
N GLY A 263 -48.11 -15.43 -33.77
CA GLY A 263 -47.45 -14.12 -33.61
C GLY A 263 -46.89 -13.95 -32.20
N LYS A 264 -47.73 -14.10 -31.17
CA LYS A 264 -47.32 -14.02 -29.74
C LYS A 264 -46.25 -15.04 -29.37
N LEU A 265 -46.32 -16.25 -29.92
CA LEU A 265 -45.28 -17.28 -29.72
C LEU A 265 -43.93 -16.85 -30.32
N ASN A 266 -43.94 -16.32 -31.54
CA ASN A 266 -42.73 -15.85 -32.23
C ASN A 266 -42.10 -14.65 -31.51
N GLU A 267 -42.90 -13.74 -30.96
CA GLU A 267 -42.44 -12.67 -30.09
C GLU A 267 -41.72 -13.21 -28.86
N CYS A 268 -42.34 -14.15 -28.13
CA CYS A 268 -41.71 -14.78 -26.97
C CYS A 268 -40.40 -15.50 -27.34
N VAL A 269 -40.32 -16.12 -28.52
CA VAL A 269 -39.10 -16.79 -29.01
C VAL A 269 -37.98 -15.79 -29.29
N ARG A 270 -38.28 -14.66 -29.95
CA ARG A 270 -37.31 -13.58 -30.18
C ARG A 270 -36.85 -12.96 -28.87
N GLU A 271 -37.78 -12.64 -27.98
CA GLU A 271 -37.49 -12.07 -26.66
C GLU A 271 -36.60 -13.01 -25.84
N GLU A 272 -36.92 -14.31 -25.81
CA GLU A 272 -36.10 -15.33 -25.14
C GLU A 272 -34.68 -15.42 -25.72
N LYS A 273 -34.56 -15.37 -27.06
CA LYS A 273 -33.25 -15.40 -27.72
C LYS A 273 -32.41 -14.17 -27.34
N ASN A 274 -32.98 -12.98 -27.45
CA ASN A 274 -32.29 -11.74 -27.12
C ASN A 274 -31.86 -11.70 -25.65
N LEU A 275 -32.73 -12.11 -24.72
CA LEU A 275 -32.42 -12.17 -23.29
C LEU A 275 -31.34 -13.21 -22.98
N LYS A 276 -31.33 -14.36 -23.65
CA LYS A 276 -30.26 -15.36 -23.51
C LYS A 276 -28.93 -14.83 -24.02
N ASP A 277 -28.92 -14.16 -25.17
CA ASP A 277 -27.70 -13.59 -25.75
C ASP A 277 -27.12 -12.51 -24.84
N GLU A 278 -27.97 -11.66 -24.25
CA GLU A 278 -27.55 -10.64 -23.29
C GLU A 278 -27.07 -11.26 -21.96
N LEU A 279 -27.75 -12.27 -21.43
CA LEU A 279 -27.32 -12.98 -20.21
C LEU A 279 -25.98 -13.70 -20.43
N ASN A 280 -25.80 -14.33 -21.60
CA ASN A 280 -24.54 -14.94 -22.01
C ASN A 280 -23.42 -13.91 -22.17
N ARG A 281 -23.76 -12.67 -22.54
CA ARG A 281 -22.80 -11.57 -22.65
C ARG A 281 -22.30 -11.11 -21.29
N GLN A 282 -23.17 -11.07 -20.28
CA GLN A 282 -22.89 -10.60 -18.92
C GLN A 282 -22.34 -11.67 -17.96
N SER A 283 -22.34 -12.95 -18.35
CA SER A 283 -21.76 -14.01 -17.52
C SER A 283 -20.24 -13.82 -17.36
N ALA A 284 -19.76 -13.67 -16.12
CA ALA A 284 -18.36 -13.44 -15.77
C ALA A 284 -17.40 -14.49 -16.36
N VAL A 285 -17.86 -15.73 -16.52
CA VAL A 285 -17.10 -16.82 -17.16
C VAL A 285 -16.81 -16.52 -18.63
N ASN A 286 -17.76 -15.90 -19.34
CA ASN A 286 -17.60 -15.54 -20.75
C ASN A 286 -16.81 -14.25 -20.92
N GLU A 287 -16.89 -13.31 -19.97
CA GLU A 287 -16.06 -12.10 -20.00
C GLU A 287 -14.58 -12.44 -19.80
N GLY A 288 -14.25 -13.29 -18.83
CA GLY A 288 -12.88 -13.77 -18.61
C GLY A 288 -12.32 -14.48 -19.84
N ARG A 289 -13.08 -15.42 -20.41
CA ARG A 289 -12.68 -16.15 -21.62
C ARG A 289 -12.57 -15.26 -22.85
N ARG A 290 -13.42 -14.24 -23.00
CA ARG A 290 -13.31 -13.25 -24.09
C ARG A 290 -12.09 -12.36 -23.92
N ARG A 291 -11.80 -11.92 -22.69
CA ARG A 291 -10.61 -11.15 -22.38
C ARG A 291 -9.38 -11.97 -22.71
N GLU A 292 -9.31 -13.21 -22.22
CA GLU A 292 -8.24 -14.17 -22.54
C GLU A 292 -8.10 -14.36 -24.05
N ASN A 293 -9.20 -14.57 -24.79
CA ASN A 293 -9.13 -14.72 -26.25
C ASN A 293 -8.67 -13.45 -26.97
N ARG A 294 -9.00 -12.25 -26.46
CA ARG A 294 -8.46 -10.99 -26.99
C ARG A 294 -6.95 -10.90 -26.74
N TRP A 295 -6.49 -11.23 -25.54
CA TRP A 295 -5.05 -11.28 -25.23
C TRP A 295 -4.33 -12.33 -26.06
N ARG A 296 -4.89 -13.53 -26.20
CA ARG A 296 -4.35 -14.60 -27.05
C ARG A 296 -4.23 -14.11 -28.50
N LYS A 297 -5.23 -13.41 -29.02
CA LYS A 297 -5.18 -12.83 -30.38
C LYS A 297 -4.16 -11.70 -30.50
N ALA A 298 -4.04 -10.82 -29.50
CA ALA A 298 -3.10 -9.70 -29.53
C ALA A 298 -1.63 -10.16 -29.40
N LEU A 299 -1.37 -11.19 -28.58
CA LEU A 299 -0.03 -11.71 -28.32
C LEU A 299 0.43 -12.72 -29.36
N PHE A 300 -0.47 -13.57 -29.85
CA PHE A 300 -0.11 -14.70 -30.73
C PHE A 300 -0.74 -14.63 -32.12
N GLY A 301 -1.42 -13.51 -32.43
CA GLY A 301 -2.17 -13.36 -33.67
C GLY A 301 -3.45 -14.20 -33.69
N THR A 302 -4.18 -14.11 -34.79
CA THR A 302 -5.34 -14.98 -35.02
C THR A 302 -4.82 -16.41 -35.22
N ALA A 303 -5.30 -17.40 -34.45
CA ALA A 303 -4.84 -18.79 -34.58
C ALA A 303 -4.93 -19.36 -36.03
N ALA A 304 -5.79 -18.77 -36.86
CA ALA A 304 -5.87 -19.06 -38.30
C ALA A 304 -4.60 -18.67 -39.09
N ALA A 305 -3.85 -17.65 -38.66
CA ALA A 305 -2.65 -17.17 -39.33
C ALA A 305 -1.39 -18.01 -39.01
N THR A 306 -1.34 -18.64 -37.83
CA THR A 306 -0.16 -19.39 -37.38
C THR A 306 -0.32 -20.90 -37.53
N GLY A 307 -1.56 -21.43 -37.53
CA GLY A 307 -1.80 -22.88 -37.54
C GLY A 307 -2.34 -23.48 -38.84
N GLY A 308 -2.98 -22.69 -39.72
CA GLY A 308 -3.81 -23.24 -40.80
C GLY A 308 -3.24 -23.15 -42.21
N GLN A 309 -2.44 -22.13 -42.51
CA GLN A 309 -2.13 -21.79 -43.92
C GLN A 309 -0.64 -21.86 -44.28
N ARG A 310 0.26 -22.07 -43.30
CA ARG A 310 1.70 -22.26 -43.55
C ARG A 310 2.26 -23.64 -43.14
N ILE A 311 1.51 -24.42 -42.36
CA ILE A 311 1.96 -25.74 -41.86
C ILE A 311 1.56 -26.88 -42.81
N GLY A 312 0.62 -26.65 -43.74
CA GLY A 312 0.11 -27.70 -44.63
C GLY A 312 1.12 -28.31 -45.61
N ASN A 313 2.25 -27.64 -45.89
CA ASN A 313 3.21 -28.04 -46.92
C ASN A 313 4.70 -27.97 -46.49
N ARG A 314 5.00 -27.83 -45.19
CA ARG A 314 6.39 -27.82 -44.71
C ARG A 314 6.72 -29.14 -44.03
N SER A 315 7.84 -29.76 -44.42
CA SER A 315 8.35 -30.96 -43.76
C SER A 315 8.58 -30.64 -42.27
N GLN A 316 8.38 -31.63 -41.40
CA GLN A 316 8.72 -31.51 -39.99
C GLN A 316 10.19 -31.07 -39.80
N GLU A 317 11.07 -31.42 -40.74
CA GLU A 317 12.47 -31.01 -40.80
C GLU A 317 12.62 -29.52 -41.07
N ASP A 318 11.79 -28.91 -41.93
CA ASP A 318 11.82 -27.47 -42.21
C ASP A 318 11.43 -26.65 -40.97
N CYS A 319 10.46 -27.15 -40.19
CA CYS A 319 10.04 -26.53 -38.94
C CYS A 319 11.16 -26.59 -37.88
N TRP A 320 11.86 -27.72 -37.77
CA TRP A 320 13.03 -27.86 -36.90
C TRP A 320 14.18 -26.96 -37.33
N HIS A 321 14.47 -26.88 -38.63
CA HIS A 321 15.48 -25.99 -39.16
C HIS A 321 15.13 -24.52 -38.90
N GLU A 322 13.88 -24.11 -39.04
CA GLU A 322 13.43 -22.75 -38.72
C GLU A 322 13.57 -22.45 -37.22
N LEU A 323 13.20 -23.39 -36.35
CA LEU A 323 13.37 -23.29 -34.90
C LEU A 323 14.85 -23.21 -34.48
N VAL A 324 15.71 -24.04 -35.07
CA VAL A 324 17.17 -24.02 -34.85
C VAL A 324 17.77 -22.72 -35.39
N THR A 325 17.30 -22.24 -36.54
CA THR A 325 17.76 -20.98 -37.13
C THR A 325 17.39 -19.80 -36.23
N VAL A 326 16.13 -19.72 -35.79
CA VAL A 326 15.69 -18.71 -34.83
C VAL A 326 16.50 -18.84 -33.54
N ARG A 327 16.67 -20.04 -32.99
CA ARG A 327 17.44 -20.25 -31.75
C ARG A 327 18.91 -19.83 -31.90
N SER A 328 19.57 -20.20 -32.98
CA SER A 328 20.95 -19.79 -33.28
C SER A 328 21.09 -18.28 -33.47
N ALA A 329 20.09 -17.63 -34.08
CA ALA A 329 20.00 -16.18 -34.17
C ALA A 329 19.69 -15.49 -32.83
N TRP A 330 19.22 -16.22 -31.82
CA TRP A 330 19.14 -15.73 -30.44
C TRP A 330 20.42 -16.01 -29.66
N ASP A 331 21.08 -17.14 -29.88
CA ASP A 331 22.30 -17.53 -29.18
C ASP A 331 23.49 -16.62 -29.49
N GLN A 332 23.52 -15.94 -30.65
CA GLN A 332 24.48 -14.87 -30.96
C GLN A 332 24.40 -13.65 -29.99
N PHE A 333 23.29 -13.50 -29.26
CA PHE A 333 23.13 -12.46 -28.24
C PHE A 333 23.41 -12.97 -26.82
N SER A 334 23.69 -14.26 -26.66
CA SER A 334 23.93 -14.93 -25.37
C SER A 334 25.42 -15.01 -25.00
N VAL A 335 26.33 -14.79 -25.96
CA VAL A 335 27.79 -14.87 -25.73
C VAL A 335 28.35 -13.48 -25.42
N ALA A 336 28.65 -13.22 -24.16
CA ALA A 336 29.46 -12.07 -23.76
C ALA A 336 30.84 -12.15 -24.42
N PRO A 337 31.38 -11.07 -25.01
CA PRO A 337 32.74 -11.10 -25.54
C PRO A 337 33.72 -11.28 -24.39
N VAL A 338 34.35 -12.46 -24.34
CA VAL A 338 35.50 -12.74 -23.48
C VAL A 338 36.59 -11.76 -23.90
N VAL A 339 36.93 -10.86 -22.98
CA VAL A 339 37.97 -9.85 -23.14
C VAL A 339 39.33 -10.54 -23.27
N ALA A 340 39.79 -10.76 -24.51
CA ALA A 340 41.18 -11.07 -24.81
C ALA A 340 41.93 -9.75 -25.03
N SER A 341 42.47 -9.25 -23.92
CA SER A 341 43.52 -8.24 -23.73
C SER A 341 44.29 -7.76 -24.98
N LYS A 342 44.31 -6.43 -25.18
CA LYS A 342 45.56 -5.62 -25.13
C LYS A 342 45.27 -4.12 -25.30
N GLY A 343 45.68 -3.33 -24.31
CA GLY A 343 46.15 -1.96 -24.53
C GLY A 343 45.25 -0.82 -24.05
N ASN A 344 45.63 -0.27 -22.88
CA ASN A 344 45.47 1.12 -22.44
C ASN A 344 44.08 1.64 -22.01
N ASN A 345 43.98 1.78 -20.69
CA ASN A 345 43.52 2.95 -19.94
C ASN A 345 42.44 3.82 -20.61
N SER A 346 41.21 3.71 -20.12
CA SER A 346 40.46 4.83 -19.54
C SER A 346 39.18 4.30 -18.89
N ALA A 347 38.96 4.72 -17.65
CA ALA A 347 37.73 4.50 -16.91
C ALA A 347 36.56 5.18 -17.63
N SER A 348 35.55 4.40 -18.00
CA SER A 348 34.18 4.87 -18.16
C SER A 348 33.25 3.70 -17.88
N GLY A 349 32.18 3.97 -17.14
CA GLY A 349 31.35 2.97 -16.47
C GLY A 349 30.90 1.83 -17.39
N THR A 350 30.88 0.63 -16.83
CA THR A 350 30.15 -0.50 -17.38
C THR A 350 28.65 -0.20 -17.29
N SER A 351 28.16 0.70 -18.15
CA SER A 351 26.76 0.68 -18.55
C SER A 351 26.56 -0.61 -19.31
N SER A 352 25.63 -1.44 -18.86
CA SER A 352 25.06 -2.51 -19.67
C SER A 352 24.54 -1.87 -20.96
N VAL A 353 25.33 -1.92 -22.03
CA VAL A 353 24.91 -1.51 -23.36
C VAL A 353 24.01 -2.63 -23.83
N ALA A 354 22.69 -2.38 -23.80
CA ALA A 354 21.74 -3.27 -24.44
C ALA A 354 22.22 -3.53 -25.89
N PRO A 355 22.25 -4.78 -26.36
CA PRO A 355 22.73 -5.09 -27.71
C PRO A 355 22.02 -4.19 -28.73
N ALA A 356 22.77 -3.64 -29.68
CA ALA A 356 22.27 -2.72 -30.71
C ALA A 356 21.16 -3.33 -31.61
N THR A 357 20.80 -4.59 -31.39
CA THR A 357 19.79 -5.38 -32.10
C THR A 357 18.47 -5.53 -31.33
N TRP A 358 18.29 -4.87 -30.19
CA TRP A 358 16.95 -4.77 -29.60
C TRP A 358 16.00 -4.19 -30.65
N ILE A 359 15.01 -4.99 -31.06
CA ILE A 359 13.96 -4.56 -31.98
C ILE A 359 13.25 -3.40 -31.30
N MET A 360 13.60 -2.19 -31.72
CA MET A 360 12.88 -1.01 -31.31
C MET A 360 11.46 -1.19 -31.82
N PRO A 361 10.44 -1.15 -30.94
CA PRO A 361 9.06 -1.15 -31.41
C PRO A 361 8.91 -0.02 -32.43
N PRO A 362 8.16 -0.22 -33.53
CA PRO A 362 7.95 0.84 -34.49
C PRO A 362 7.42 2.08 -33.76
N ASP A 363 7.92 3.26 -34.14
CA ASP A 363 7.56 4.55 -33.53
C ASP A 363 6.03 4.73 -33.45
N GLN A 364 5.32 4.11 -34.39
CA GLN A 364 3.88 3.90 -34.36
C GLN A 364 3.56 2.42 -34.12
N PRO A 365 3.13 2.03 -32.90
CA PRO A 365 2.61 0.71 -32.66
C PRO A 365 1.31 0.52 -33.44
N GLN A 366 1.03 -0.74 -33.79
CA GLN A 366 -0.21 -1.14 -34.47
C GLN A 366 -1.44 -0.55 -33.76
N PRO A 367 -2.51 -0.15 -34.48
CA PRO A 367 -3.71 0.48 -33.90
C PRO A 367 -4.34 -0.31 -32.74
N GLU A 368 -4.21 -1.64 -32.77
CA GLU A 368 -4.68 -2.57 -31.74
C GLU A 368 -4.04 -2.34 -30.36
N TRP A 369 -2.84 -1.75 -30.32
CA TRP A 369 -2.09 -1.47 -29.10
C TRP A 369 -2.39 -0.08 -28.51
N ALA A 370 -3.10 0.78 -29.25
CA ALA A 370 -3.42 2.13 -28.81
C ALA A 370 -4.24 2.16 -27.51
N MET A 371 -5.08 1.15 -27.28
CA MET A 371 -5.90 1.03 -26.07
C MET A 371 -5.10 0.76 -24.79
N TYR A 372 -3.83 0.36 -24.91
CA TYR A 372 -2.94 0.06 -23.79
C TYR A 372 -1.89 1.15 -23.53
N ARG A 373 -1.94 2.27 -24.27
CA ARG A 373 -1.06 3.42 -24.00
C ARG A 373 -1.53 4.15 -22.74
N GLU A 374 -0.65 4.29 -21.75
CA GLU A 374 -0.90 5.22 -20.66
C GLU A 374 -0.96 6.67 -21.20
N PRO A 375 -1.91 7.50 -20.74
CA PRO A 375 -1.98 8.88 -21.16
C PRO A 375 -0.71 9.63 -20.74
N LYS A 376 0.05 10.12 -21.72
CA LYS A 376 1.27 10.91 -21.48
C LYS A 376 0.90 12.16 -20.66
N LYS A 377 1.30 12.19 -19.39
CA LYS A 377 1.26 13.42 -18.57
C LYS A 377 2.25 14.42 -19.18
N ILE A 378 1.74 15.39 -19.94
CA ILE A 378 2.53 16.50 -20.47
C ILE A 378 2.97 17.36 -19.29
N LYS A 379 4.23 17.23 -18.87
CA LYS A 379 4.87 18.21 -17.97
C LYS A 379 5.18 19.45 -18.79
N THR A 380 4.33 20.46 -18.70
CA THR A 380 4.64 21.82 -19.17
C THR A 380 5.81 22.37 -18.34
N ARG A 381 7.00 22.43 -18.94
CA ARG A 381 8.13 23.20 -18.38
C ARG A 381 7.79 24.68 -18.52
N LYS A 382 7.80 25.43 -17.41
CA LYS A 382 7.73 26.90 -17.43
C LYS A 382 8.96 27.47 -18.16
N PRO A 383 8.81 28.53 -18.97
CA PRO A 383 9.94 29.21 -19.59
C PRO A 383 10.77 29.91 -18.52
N ILE A 384 12.09 29.83 -18.68
CA ILE A 384 13.09 30.52 -17.86
C ILE A 384 13.34 31.86 -18.56
N ASP A 385 12.95 32.96 -17.92
CA ASP A 385 13.35 34.30 -18.34
C ASP A 385 14.86 34.46 -18.12
N THR A 386 15.59 34.67 -19.21
CA THR A 386 16.99 35.09 -19.22
C THR A 386 17.08 36.38 -20.01
N THR A 387 16.82 37.51 -19.35
CA THR A 387 17.28 38.81 -19.85
C THR A 387 18.74 38.97 -19.47
N SER A 388 19.59 38.57 -20.43
CA SER A 388 20.97 39.00 -20.54
C SER A 388 21.01 40.51 -20.77
N ASN A 389 21.81 41.23 -20.00
CA ASN A 389 22.04 42.66 -20.15
C ASN A 389 23.56 42.87 -20.13
N TYR A 390 24.16 42.88 -21.31
CA TYR A 390 25.50 43.42 -21.58
C TYR A 390 25.54 43.91 -23.03
N ASP A 391 25.70 45.23 -23.18
CA ASP A 391 26.72 45.93 -23.99
C ASP A 391 26.22 47.34 -24.37
N ALA A 392 26.87 48.39 -23.84
CA ALA A 392 27.90 49.21 -24.52
C ALA A 392 27.23 50.34 -25.35
N THR A 393 27.64 51.61 -25.40
CA THR A 393 28.92 52.30 -25.20
C THR A 393 28.62 53.81 -25.34
N PHE A 394 29.21 54.69 -24.53
CA PHE A 394 29.91 55.93 -24.91
C PHE A 394 30.44 56.65 -23.67
#